data_AF-A0A814GHI8-F1
#
_entry.id   AF-A0A814GHI8-F1
#
_cell.length_a   1.000
_cell.length_b   1.000
_cell.length_c   1.000
_cell.angle_alpha   90.00
_cell.angle_beta   90.00
_cell.angle_gamma   90.00
#
_symmetry.space_group_name_H-M   'P 1'
#
loop_
_entity.id
_entity.type
_entity.pdbx_description
1 polymer ?
#
loop_
_entity_poly.entity_id
_entity_poly.type
_entity_poly.pdbx_seq_one_letter_code
_entity_poly.pdbx_strand_id
1 'polypeptide(L)'
;MITNPMKRMRKIVSKKKRRYQQDGFDLDLAYIRPNMIAMGYPADNYEGVYRNNIADVSRFLSSKHGDKYYIYNLCVESERQYDGARFHNHVCSDFSFEDHNPPTIKMILAFCQHVSAQLKDMADRTIVIHCKAGKGRTGVMTCCFLLYYYQQEYNDPLQTLRFYAQQRTSNEKGVTIPSQRRYVEYFGHLLNSQVTYTPKQILFTGLLITYDLNQMNHTSLSYTVRLVSPDRRIQYKSFEVSLERDLTIRRDLPADYSVLEATHKHFIPPSNSECRILLEEDVLIEIYLTKTRRGKPEKLCHFWFNTFFLVDSKLRTILSDNSDKQPESNLGILKSCLIPNYGHTHLYTMIKKDIDGLHKDKLHRLAPPSFSVSVLFDYLPSSSSFSSSTVQPDPSCPLSEKLPHVDLKLIESNSNSSLIIGPSDKLIDQDELKPNNSMNEKITKMNGSRRTERSASTNRRSFALYSNGMSDWDSTDSESGPNESNPNDEPDVS
;
A
#
# COMPACT_ATOMS: atom_id res chain seq x y z
N MET A 1 -38.49 -2.82 -17.46
CA MET A 1 -37.96 -2.39 -16.14
C MET A 1 -36.83 -1.40 -16.36
N ILE A 2 -36.95 -0.15 -15.89
CA ILE A 2 -35.89 0.86 -16.06
C ILE A 2 -34.79 0.59 -15.01
N THR A 3 -33.57 0.30 -15.47
CA THR A 3 -32.42 0.14 -14.56
C THR A 3 -31.93 1.51 -14.09
N ASN A 4 -32.08 1.77 -12.79
CA ASN A 4 -31.75 3.06 -12.18
C ASN A 4 -30.29 3.48 -12.50
N PRO A 5 -30.04 4.68 -13.08
CA PRO A 5 -28.70 5.11 -13.47
C PRO A 5 -27.70 5.14 -12.30
N MET A 6 -28.14 5.39 -11.07
CA MET A 6 -27.29 5.35 -9.87
C MET A 6 -26.79 3.92 -9.57
N LYS A 7 -27.61 2.89 -9.79
CA LYS A 7 -27.15 1.48 -9.70
C LYS A 7 -26.08 1.17 -10.74
N ARG A 8 -26.18 1.77 -11.94
CA ARG A 8 -25.17 1.64 -13.00
C ARG A 8 -23.85 2.29 -12.60
N MET A 9 -23.87 3.50 -12.01
CA MET A 9 -22.67 4.16 -11.47
C MET A 9 -22.01 3.38 -10.34
N ARG A 10 -22.78 2.88 -9.35
CA ARG A 10 -22.25 2.02 -8.27
C ARG A 10 -21.56 0.77 -8.82
N LYS A 11 -22.14 0.14 -9.85
CA LYS A 11 -21.55 -1.03 -10.54
C LYS A 11 -20.27 -0.67 -11.32
N ILE A 12 -20.16 0.54 -11.84
CA ILE A 12 -18.95 1.04 -12.54
C ILE A 12 -17.79 1.33 -11.55
N VAL A 13 -18.07 1.81 -10.34
CA VAL A 13 -17.04 2.07 -9.32
C VAL A 13 -16.70 0.82 -8.48
N SER A 14 -17.57 -0.20 -8.47
CA SER A 14 -17.21 -1.52 -7.94
C SER A 14 -16.52 -2.42 -8.96
N LYS A 15 -16.95 -2.43 -10.23
CA LYS A 15 -16.47 -3.27 -11.36
C LYS A 15 -16.11 -4.70 -10.99
N LYS A 16 -14.88 -4.93 -10.49
CA LYS A 16 -14.26 -6.23 -10.20
C LYS A 16 -14.08 -6.51 -8.68
N LYS A 17 -14.72 -5.73 -7.78
CA LYS A 17 -14.75 -5.96 -6.31
C LYS A 17 -15.97 -6.79 -5.92
N ARG A 18 -15.84 -7.67 -4.92
CA ARG A 18 -17.00 -8.35 -4.31
C ARG A 18 -17.82 -7.31 -3.51
N ARG A 19 -19.16 -7.38 -3.64
CA ARG A 19 -20.12 -6.54 -2.93
C ARG A 19 -20.99 -7.41 -2.03
N TYR A 20 -21.38 -6.89 -0.89
CA TYR A 20 -22.42 -7.47 -0.05
C TYR A 20 -23.79 -7.06 -0.59
N GLN A 21 -24.56 -8.04 -1.08
CA GLN A 21 -25.85 -7.85 -1.74
C GLN A 21 -26.93 -8.78 -1.13
N GLN A 22 -27.17 -8.61 0.17
CA GLN A 22 -28.10 -9.41 0.96
C GLN A 22 -28.88 -8.50 1.92
N ASP A 23 -30.04 -8.94 2.40
CA ASP A 23 -30.85 -8.29 3.44
C ASP A 23 -31.16 -6.79 3.18
N GLY A 24 -31.36 -6.43 1.91
CA GLY A 24 -31.64 -5.05 1.49
C GLY A 24 -30.41 -4.13 1.40
N PHE A 25 -29.21 -4.63 1.68
CA PHE A 25 -27.96 -3.89 1.53
C PHE A 25 -27.32 -4.12 0.15
N ASP A 26 -26.64 -3.11 -0.38
CA ASP A 26 -25.81 -3.18 -1.58
C ASP A 26 -24.51 -2.39 -1.35
N LEU A 27 -23.56 -2.99 -0.64
CA LEU A 27 -22.34 -2.35 -0.16
C LEU A 27 -21.09 -2.90 -0.83
N ASP A 28 -20.14 -2.02 -1.15
CA ASP A 28 -18.75 -2.37 -1.48
C ASP A 28 -18.03 -2.80 -0.20
N LEU A 29 -18.31 -4.04 0.20
CA LEU A 29 -17.96 -4.66 1.48
C LEU A 29 -17.80 -6.16 1.26
N ALA A 30 -16.77 -6.77 1.87
CA ALA A 30 -16.59 -8.21 1.89
C ALA A 30 -16.11 -8.67 3.28
N TYR A 31 -16.65 -9.77 3.78
CA TYR A 31 -16.06 -10.51 4.89
C TYR A 31 -14.83 -11.25 4.37
N ILE A 32 -13.67 -10.96 4.96
CA ILE A 32 -12.41 -11.69 4.72
C ILE A 32 -12.34 -12.91 5.65
N ARG A 33 -12.86 -12.76 6.88
CA ARG A 33 -13.21 -13.82 7.84
C ARG A 33 -14.54 -13.43 8.52
N PRO A 34 -15.24 -14.33 9.24
CA PRO A 34 -16.55 -14.02 9.85
C PRO A 34 -16.55 -12.75 10.73
N ASN A 35 -15.48 -12.52 11.49
CA ASN A 35 -15.27 -11.34 12.34
C ASN A 35 -14.35 -10.27 11.73
N MET A 36 -14.11 -10.30 10.40
CA MET A 36 -13.17 -9.37 9.75
C MET A 36 -13.69 -8.91 8.38
N ILE A 37 -13.96 -7.61 8.28
CA ILE A 37 -14.54 -6.96 7.10
C ILE A 37 -13.50 -6.07 6.41
N ALA A 38 -13.43 -6.15 5.09
CA ALA A 38 -12.77 -5.16 4.24
C ALA A 38 -13.80 -4.42 3.38
N MET A 39 -13.84 -3.09 3.46
CA MET A 39 -14.82 -2.27 2.73
C MET A 39 -14.22 -1.05 2.00
N GLY A 40 -14.97 -0.51 1.05
CA GLY A 40 -14.73 0.80 0.46
C GLY A 40 -15.22 1.94 1.36
N TYR A 41 -14.72 3.15 1.11
CA TYR A 41 -14.98 4.35 1.91
C TYR A 41 -16.49 4.60 2.17
N PRO A 42 -16.91 4.76 3.45
CA PRO A 42 -18.26 5.20 3.80
C PRO A 42 -18.38 6.71 3.58
N ALA A 43 -19.07 7.12 2.52
CA ALA A 43 -19.19 8.52 2.14
C ALA A 43 -20.41 9.19 2.80
N ASP A 44 -20.17 10.32 3.47
CA ASP A 44 -21.19 11.25 4.02
C ASP A 44 -21.52 12.41 3.03
N ASN A 45 -20.81 12.48 1.90
CA ASN A 45 -21.01 13.48 0.85
C ASN A 45 -21.69 12.88 -0.38
N TYR A 46 -21.86 13.67 -1.46
CA TYR A 46 -22.44 13.23 -2.72
C TYR A 46 -21.75 12.00 -3.35
N GLU A 47 -20.53 11.62 -2.95
CA GLU A 47 -19.92 10.35 -3.39
C GLU A 47 -20.71 9.11 -2.91
N GLY A 48 -21.54 9.23 -1.87
CA GLY A 48 -22.45 8.16 -1.42
C GLY A 48 -23.46 7.72 -2.48
N VAL A 49 -23.61 8.47 -3.57
CA VAL A 49 -24.36 8.04 -4.77
C VAL A 49 -23.66 6.86 -5.45
N TYR A 50 -22.32 6.84 -5.52
CA TYR A 50 -21.54 5.83 -6.25
C TYR A 50 -20.62 4.95 -5.37
N ARG A 51 -20.29 5.38 -4.15
CA ARG A 51 -19.65 4.60 -3.07
C ARG A 51 -20.69 4.04 -2.10
N ASN A 52 -20.21 3.53 -0.96
CA ASN A 52 -21.06 3.22 0.19
C ASN A 52 -21.60 4.52 0.78
N ASN A 53 -22.91 4.61 1.01
CA ASN A 53 -23.48 5.68 1.82
C ASN A 53 -23.19 5.37 3.31
N ILE A 54 -22.68 6.35 4.06
CA ILE A 54 -22.30 6.16 5.47
C ILE A 54 -23.47 5.66 6.35
N ALA A 55 -24.70 6.11 6.09
CA ALA A 55 -25.88 5.67 6.84
C ALA A 55 -26.29 4.22 6.50
N ASP A 56 -26.08 3.76 5.26
CA ASP A 56 -26.27 2.35 4.91
C ASP A 56 -25.22 1.45 5.58
N VAL A 57 -23.97 1.92 5.72
CA VAL A 57 -22.90 1.19 6.44
C VAL A 57 -23.16 1.16 7.94
N SER A 58 -23.56 2.29 8.54
CA SER A 58 -23.93 2.37 9.96
C SER A 58 -25.12 1.43 10.26
N ARG A 59 -26.21 1.49 9.46
CA ARG A 59 -27.35 0.56 9.57
C ARG A 59 -26.92 -0.91 9.38
N PHE A 60 -25.97 -1.19 8.50
CA PHE A 60 -25.45 -2.55 8.30
C PHE A 60 -24.70 -3.05 9.54
N LEU A 61 -23.76 -2.25 10.07
CA LEU A 61 -22.96 -2.64 11.23
C LEU A 61 -23.84 -2.81 12.47
N SER A 62 -24.72 -1.86 12.77
CA SER A 62 -25.65 -1.99 13.91
C SER A 62 -26.62 -3.16 13.76
N SER A 63 -27.10 -3.49 12.56
CA SER A 63 -28.05 -4.61 12.38
C SER A 63 -27.39 -5.99 12.32
N LYS A 64 -26.11 -6.09 11.92
CA LYS A 64 -25.37 -7.37 11.83
C LYS A 64 -24.46 -7.66 13.01
N HIS A 65 -23.94 -6.63 13.68
CA HIS A 65 -22.92 -6.73 14.74
C HIS A 65 -23.32 -6.03 16.04
N GLY A 66 -24.46 -5.32 16.09
CA GLY A 66 -24.83 -4.50 17.25
C GLY A 66 -23.74 -3.46 17.52
N ASP A 67 -23.30 -3.36 18.77
CA ASP A 67 -22.15 -2.53 19.19
C ASP A 67 -20.81 -3.29 19.14
N LYS A 68 -20.78 -4.53 18.64
CA LYS A 68 -19.61 -5.41 18.61
C LYS A 68 -18.80 -5.25 17.32
N TYR A 69 -18.46 -4.01 16.97
CA TYR A 69 -17.59 -3.73 15.83
C TYR A 69 -16.58 -2.62 16.13
N TYR A 70 -15.48 -2.59 15.40
CA TYR A 70 -14.49 -1.50 15.48
C TYR A 70 -13.89 -1.21 14.10
N ILE A 71 -13.90 0.07 13.72
CA ILE A 71 -13.54 0.54 12.38
C ILE A 71 -12.14 1.15 12.36
N TYR A 72 -11.35 0.78 11.36
CA TYR A 72 -10.03 1.33 11.08
C TYR A 72 -10.07 2.09 9.76
N ASN A 73 -9.94 3.41 9.84
CA ASN A 73 -9.83 4.30 8.68
C ASN A 73 -8.36 4.46 8.30
N LEU A 74 -7.93 3.80 7.22
CA LEU A 74 -6.56 3.89 6.72
C LEU A 74 -6.32 5.13 5.83
N CYS A 75 -7.31 6.01 5.67
CA CYS A 75 -7.16 7.25 4.93
C CYS A 75 -6.52 8.33 5.81
N VAL A 76 -5.43 8.94 5.34
CA VAL A 76 -4.78 10.12 5.95
C VAL A 76 -5.36 11.42 5.36
N GLU A 77 -5.97 11.32 4.18
CA GLU A 77 -6.57 12.42 3.44
C GLU A 77 -7.73 13.05 4.26
N SER A 78 -7.72 14.36 4.44
CA SER A 78 -8.65 15.06 5.34
C SER A 78 -10.09 15.02 4.85
N GLU A 79 -10.31 15.00 3.53
CA GLU A 79 -11.63 14.82 2.91
C GLU A 79 -12.14 13.37 2.97
N ARG A 80 -11.35 12.48 3.60
CA ARG A 80 -11.65 11.07 3.88
C ARG A 80 -11.74 10.78 5.39
N GLN A 81 -11.79 11.81 6.22
CA GLN A 81 -12.30 11.69 7.59
C GLN A 81 -13.81 11.94 7.60
N TYR A 82 -14.47 11.39 8.62
CA TYR A 82 -15.92 11.53 8.86
C TYR A 82 -16.17 11.53 10.36
N ASP A 83 -17.34 12.01 10.77
CA ASP A 83 -17.74 12.05 12.18
C ASP A 83 -17.84 10.63 12.77
N GLY A 84 -17.05 10.35 13.81
CA GLY A 84 -17.03 9.07 14.52
C GLY A 84 -18.36 8.77 15.23
N ALA A 85 -19.17 9.77 15.55
CA ALA A 85 -20.47 9.59 16.18
C ALA A 85 -21.46 8.82 15.28
N ARG A 86 -21.25 8.82 13.96
CA ARG A 86 -21.99 7.98 12.99
C ARG A 86 -21.87 6.47 13.25
N PHE A 87 -20.84 6.08 14.01
CA PHE A 87 -20.44 4.70 14.31
C PHE A 87 -20.19 4.50 15.81
N HIS A 88 -20.94 5.20 16.67
CA HIS A 88 -20.82 5.13 18.14
C HIS A 88 -19.40 5.38 18.67
N ASN A 89 -18.59 6.15 17.94
CA ASN A 89 -17.15 6.39 18.20
C ASN A 89 -16.26 5.13 18.13
N HIS A 90 -16.73 4.04 17.51
CA HIS A 90 -15.94 2.83 17.25
C HIS A 90 -15.04 3.00 16.02
N VAL A 91 -14.25 4.08 15.96
CA VAL A 91 -13.42 4.44 14.79
C VAL A 91 -12.02 4.87 15.25
N CYS A 92 -10.97 4.33 14.63
CA CYS A 92 -9.58 4.74 14.78
C CYS A 92 -8.99 5.16 13.42
N SER A 93 -8.30 6.30 13.39
CA SER A 93 -7.57 6.84 12.23
C SER A 93 -6.05 6.89 12.44
N ASP A 94 -5.53 6.39 13.57
CA ASP A 94 -4.11 6.50 13.95
C ASP A 94 -3.17 5.68 13.05
N PHE A 95 -3.74 4.70 12.34
CA PHE A 95 -3.05 3.82 11.37
C PHE A 95 -3.29 4.26 9.92
N SER A 96 -3.51 5.56 9.71
CA SER A 96 -3.72 6.15 8.38
C SER A 96 -2.41 6.40 7.64
N PHE A 97 -2.41 6.17 6.32
CA PHE A 97 -1.25 6.39 5.46
C PHE A 97 -1.66 6.72 4.02
N GLU A 98 -0.74 7.32 3.26
CA GLU A 98 -1.00 7.83 1.91
C GLU A 98 -1.46 6.75 0.92
N ASP A 99 -2.36 7.14 0.01
CA ASP A 99 -2.81 6.24 -1.06
C ASP A 99 -1.64 5.77 -1.93
N HIS A 100 -1.76 4.55 -2.46
CA HIS A 100 -0.75 3.90 -3.32
C HIS A 100 0.65 3.65 -2.70
N ASN A 101 0.90 4.03 -1.44
CA ASN A 101 2.13 3.71 -0.70
C ASN A 101 1.92 2.49 0.22
N PRO A 102 2.98 1.81 0.68
CA PRO A 102 2.91 0.95 1.87
C PRO A 102 2.87 1.79 3.17
N PRO A 103 2.40 1.22 4.29
CA PRO A 103 2.63 1.76 5.64
C PRO A 103 4.07 1.43 6.10
N THR A 104 4.57 2.09 7.14
CA THR A 104 5.86 1.72 7.75
C THR A 104 5.78 0.37 8.48
N ILE A 105 6.90 -0.35 8.59
CA ILE A 105 6.93 -1.64 9.32
C ILE A 105 6.48 -1.47 10.79
N LYS A 106 6.86 -0.36 11.42
CA LYS A 106 6.41 0.01 12.77
C LYS A 106 4.89 0.21 12.85
N MET A 107 4.28 0.88 11.86
CA MET A 107 2.83 1.07 11.80
C MET A 107 2.08 -0.26 11.64
N ILE A 108 2.61 -1.20 10.84
CA ILE A 108 2.03 -2.55 10.70
C ILE A 108 2.02 -3.27 12.05
N LEU A 109 3.16 -3.27 12.77
CA LEU A 109 3.27 -3.93 14.07
C LEU A 109 2.32 -3.30 15.10
N ALA A 110 2.31 -1.97 15.21
CA ALA A 110 1.44 -1.23 16.12
C ALA A 110 -0.06 -1.49 15.84
N PHE A 111 -0.45 -1.52 14.56
CA PHE A 111 -1.80 -1.89 14.15
C PHE A 111 -2.15 -3.31 14.58
N CYS A 112 -1.26 -4.28 14.34
CA CYS A 112 -1.53 -5.67 14.68
C CYS A 112 -1.66 -5.88 16.19
N GLN A 113 -0.84 -5.21 16.99
CA GLN A 113 -0.93 -5.18 18.46
C GLN A 113 -2.25 -4.55 18.92
N HIS A 114 -2.65 -3.39 18.37
CA HIS A 114 -3.89 -2.71 18.71
C HIS A 114 -5.13 -3.55 18.36
N VAL A 115 -5.21 -4.11 17.15
CA VAL A 115 -6.33 -4.97 16.72
C VAL A 115 -6.39 -6.24 17.59
N SER A 116 -5.23 -6.82 17.94
CA SER A 116 -5.16 -7.98 18.85
C SER A 116 -5.72 -7.65 20.23
N ALA A 117 -5.40 -6.47 20.80
CA ALA A 117 -6.01 -6.01 22.05
C ALA A 117 -7.54 -5.85 21.91
N GLN A 118 -8.01 -5.19 20.84
CA GLN A 118 -9.45 -5.03 20.59
C GLN A 118 -10.20 -6.38 20.44
N LEU A 119 -9.56 -7.44 19.97
CA LEU A 119 -10.15 -8.80 19.93
C LEU A 119 -10.04 -9.54 21.26
N LYS A 120 -9.01 -9.31 22.07
CA LYS A 120 -8.87 -9.90 23.41
C LYS A 120 -9.95 -9.37 24.36
N ASP A 121 -10.28 -8.09 24.27
CA ASP A 121 -11.33 -7.45 25.08
C ASP A 121 -12.74 -7.96 24.74
N MET A 122 -12.95 -8.42 23.51
CA MET A 122 -14.26 -8.86 23.00
C MET A 122 -14.07 -9.83 21.83
N ALA A 123 -14.03 -11.13 22.11
CA ALA A 123 -13.67 -12.16 21.13
C ALA A 123 -14.62 -12.27 19.93
N ASP A 124 -15.88 -11.84 20.08
CA ASP A 124 -16.89 -11.79 19.02
C ASP A 124 -17.01 -10.42 18.32
N ARG A 125 -16.08 -9.49 18.59
CA ARG A 125 -16.00 -8.19 17.93
C ARG A 125 -15.58 -8.33 16.47
N THR A 126 -16.33 -7.67 15.58
CA THR A 126 -16.02 -7.59 14.15
C THR A 126 -15.09 -6.40 13.85
N ILE A 127 -13.91 -6.71 13.31
CA ILE A 127 -12.93 -5.72 12.88
C ILE A 127 -13.25 -5.27 11.45
N VAL A 128 -13.42 -3.96 11.23
CA VAL A 128 -13.77 -3.38 9.94
C VAL A 128 -12.62 -2.51 9.45
N ILE A 129 -11.96 -2.89 8.36
CA ILE A 129 -10.80 -2.17 7.82
C ILE A 129 -11.19 -1.54 6.49
N HIS A 130 -10.94 -0.24 6.30
CA HIS A 130 -11.24 0.42 5.04
C HIS A 130 -10.18 1.45 4.62
N CYS A 131 -10.22 1.81 3.34
CA CYS A 131 -9.56 2.98 2.78
C CYS A 131 -10.49 3.59 1.72
N LYS A 132 -9.98 4.33 0.74
CA LYS A 132 -10.78 4.83 -0.39
C LYS A 132 -11.56 3.73 -1.12
N ALA A 133 -10.86 2.65 -1.54
CA ALA A 133 -11.43 1.58 -2.37
C ALA A 133 -11.54 0.21 -1.68
N GLY A 134 -10.98 0.05 -0.48
CA GLY A 134 -10.92 -1.24 0.22
C GLY A 134 -10.10 -2.28 -0.53
N LYS A 135 -8.91 -1.91 -1.03
CA LYS A 135 -8.06 -2.78 -1.87
C LYS A 135 -6.59 -2.80 -1.43
N GLY A 136 -5.81 -1.79 -1.83
CA GLY A 136 -4.36 -1.73 -1.56
C GLY A 136 -4.05 -1.58 -0.07
N ARG A 137 -4.24 -0.37 0.48
CA ARG A 137 -4.00 -0.06 1.90
C ARG A 137 -4.69 -1.04 2.85
N THR A 138 -5.99 -1.28 2.65
CA THR A 138 -6.78 -2.27 3.40
C THR A 138 -6.17 -3.66 3.31
N GLY A 139 -5.82 -4.13 2.10
CA GLY A 139 -5.27 -5.46 1.92
C GLY A 139 -3.90 -5.65 2.58
N VAL A 140 -3.04 -4.63 2.62
CA VAL A 140 -1.77 -4.71 3.38
C VAL A 140 -2.07 -4.95 4.86
N MET A 141 -2.86 -4.08 5.48
CA MET A 141 -3.15 -4.16 6.92
C MET A 141 -3.92 -5.44 7.28
N THR A 142 -4.88 -5.86 6.43
CA THR A 142 -5.58 -7.13 6.57
C THR A 142 -4.63 -8.33 6.46
N CYS A 143 -3.78 -8.41 5.43
CA CYS A 143 -2.86 -9.54 5.25
C CYS A 143 -1.85 -9.63 6.39
N CYS A 144 -1.25 -8.51 6.80
CA CYS A 144 -0.33 -8.48 7.93
C CYS A 144 -1.01 -8.92 9.24
N PHE A 145 -2.25 -8.49 9.49
CA PHE A 145 -2.96 -8.94 10.68
C PHE A 145 -3.36 -10.41 10.64
N LEU A 146 -3.69 -10.96 9.46
CA LEU A 146 -3.88 -12.41 9.30
C LEU A 146 -2.60 -13.19 9.64
N LEU A 147 -1.45 -12.78 9.10
CA LEU A 147 -0.14 -13.36 9.40
C LEU A 147 0.23 -13.27 10.90
N TYR A 148 -0.12 -12.17 11.56
CA TYR A 148 0.20 -11.92 12.97
C TYR A 148 -0.70 -12.69 13.95
N TYR A 149 -2.02 -12.62 13.77
CA TYR A 149 -2.99 -13.11 14.75
C TYR A 149 -3.44 -14.55 14.47
N TYR A 150 -3.48 -14.93 13.19
CA TYR A 150 -3.94 -16.26 12.75
C TYR A 150 -2.77 -17.06 12.16
N GLN A 151 -1.57 -16.96 12.74
CA GLN A 151 -0.31 -17.51 12.20
C GLN A 151 -0.36 -19.02 11.90
N GLN A 152 -1.19 -19.79 12.63
CA GLN A 152 -1.41 -21.22 12.41
C GLN A 152 -2.17 -21.52 11.09
N GLU A 153 -3.00 -20.58 10.63
CA GLU A 153 -3.74 -20.66 9.36
C GLU A 153 -3.03 -19.88 8.23
N TYR A 154 -2.27 -18.83 8.57
CA TYR A 154 -1.61 -17.92 7.63
C TYR A 154 -0.15 -17.69 8.04
N ASN A 155 0.78 -18.41 7.42
CA ASN A 155 2.22 -18.24 7.62
C ASN A 155 2.99 -17.86 6.33
N ASP A 156 2.39 -18.07 5.16
CA ASP A 156 2.93 -17.68 3.86
C ASP A 156 2.33 -16.32 3.41
N PRO A 157 3.14 -15.27 3.22
CA PRO A 157 2.66 -13.95 2.84
C PRO A 157 2.09 -13.90 1.41
N LEU A 158 2.61 -14.69 0.46
CA LEU A 158 2.11 -14.75 -0.91
C LEU A 158 0.75 -15.46 -0.97
N GLN A 159 0.60 -16.58 -0.25
CA GLN A 159 -0.70 -17.25 -0.12
C GLN A 159 -1.72 -16.35 0.58
N THR A 160 -1.33 -15.61 1.63
CA THR A 160 -2.21 -14.66 2.31
C THR A 160 -2.66 -13.51 1.40
N LEU A 161 -1.75 -12.98 0.58
CA LEU A 161 -2.07 -11.98 -0.46
C LEU A 161 -3.07 -12.52 -1.50
N ARG A 162 -2.91 -13.78 -1.94
CA ARG A 162 -3.84 -14.46 -2.87
C ARG A 162 -5.22 -14.68 -2.22
N PHE A 163 -5.25 -15.17 -0.97
CA PHE A 163 -6.48 -15.35 -0.19
C PHE A 163 -7.26 -14.03 -0.05
N TYR A 164 -6.60 -12.94 0.36
CA TYR A 164 -7.25 -11.63 0.44
C TYR A 164 -7.80 -11.17 -0.91
N ALA A 165 -7.03 -11.38 -1.99
CA ALA A 165 -7.46 -11.01 -3.33
C ALA A 165 -8.70 -11.78 -3.79
N GLN A 166 -8.76 -13.09 -3.50
CA GLN A 166 -9.92 -13.94 -3.73
C GLN A 166 -11.13 -13.47 -2.92
N GLN A 167 -10.99 -13.22 -1.62
CA GLN A 167 -12.13 -12.78 -0.79
C GLN A 167 -12.62 -11.37 -1.14
N ARG A 168 -11.73 -10.47 -1.57
CA ARG A 168 -12.09 -9.07 -1.82
C ARG A 168 -12.51 -8.78 -3.26
N THR A 169 -12.05 -9.54 -4.25
CA THR A 169 -12.22 -9.23 -5.68
C THR A 169 -12.71 -10.43 -6.49
N SER A 170 -13.36 -10.16 -7.63
CA SER A 170 -13.82 -11.19 -8.57
C SER A 170 -12.77 -11.50 -9.65
N ASN A 171 -11.66 -10.77 -9.68
CA ASN A 171 -10.59 -10.91 -10.67
C ASN A 171 -9.22 -11.13 -10.02
N GLU A 172 -9.20 -11.51 -8.74
CA GLU A 172 -8.01 -11.80 -7.94
C GLU A 172 -6.93 -10.68 -7.92
N LYS A 173 -7.33 -9.44 -8.21
CA LYS A 173 -6.45 -8.25 -8.14
C LYS A 173 -6.71 -7.50 -6.83
N GLY A 174 -6.31 -8.08 -5.70
CA GLY A 174 -6.37 -7.48 -4.35
C GLY A 174 -5.32 -6.38 -4.15
N VAL A 175 -4.22 -6.71 -3.48
CA VAL A 175 -3.02 -5.85 -3.38
C VAL A 175 -2.13 -6.10 -4.60
N THR A 176 -2.02 -5.09 -5.47
CA THR A 176 -1.31 -5.21 -6.76
C THR A 176 -0.09 -4.32 -6.90
N ILE A 177 0.14 -3.38 -5.97
CA ILE A 177 1.28 -2.47 -6.00
C ILE A 177 2.48 -3.22 -5.41
N PRO A 178 3.60 -3.39 -6.15
CA PRO A 178 4.76 -4.13 -5.68
C PRO A 178 5.27 -3.71 -4.30
N SER A 179 5.38 -2.42 -4.00
CA SER A 179 5.80 -1.98 -2.66
C SER A 179 4.82 -2.36 -1.55
N GLN A 180 3.51 -2.37 -1.83
CA GLN A 180 2.51 -2.85 -0.87
C GLN A 180 2.62 -4.36 -0.64
N ARG A 181 2.88 -5.15 -1.69
CA ARG A 181 3.09 -6.61 -1.58
C ARG A 181 4.37 -6.93 -0.82
N ARG A 182 5.48 -6.27 -1.17
CA ARG A 182 6.79 -6.36 -0.50
C ARG A 182 6.71 -6.14 1.00
N TYR A 183 5.88 -5.20 1.47
CA TYR A 183 5.75 -4.92 2.90
C TYR A 183 4.94 -6.00 3.65
N VAL A 184 4.00 -6.69 2.98
CA VAL A 184 3.36 -7.90 3.52
C VAL A 184 4.36 -9.07 3.57
N GLU A 185 5.19 -9.23 2.53
CA GLU A 185 6.26 -10.24 2.51
C GLU A 185 7.31 -9.99 3.61
N TYR A 186 7.83 -8.76 3.71
CA TYR A 186 8.70 -8.31 4.80
C TYR A 186 8.11 -8.64 6.17
N PHE A 187 6.85 -8.29 6.43
CA PHE A 187 6.23 -8.54 7.73
C PHE A 187 6.01 -10.04 8.01
N GLY A 188 5.59 -10.83 7.01
CA GLY A 188 5.48 -12.28 7.15
C GLY A 188 6.82 -12.96 7.44
N HIS A 189 7.88 -12.56 6.74
CA HIS A 189 9.23 -13.09 6.98
C HIS A 189 9.79 -12.64 8.34
N LEU A 190 9.53 -11.40 8.77
CA LEU A 190 9.88 -10.93 10.11
C LEU A 190 9.28 -11.84 11.19
N LEU A 191 7.97 -12.11 11.13
CA LEU A 191 7.27 -12.99 12.07
C LEU A 191 7.83 -14.42 12.05
N ASN A 192 8.04 -15.00 10.87
CA ASN A 192 8.55 -16.36 10.73
C ASN A 192 10.02 -16.51 11.16
N SER A 193 10.81 -15.44 11.11
CA SER A 193 12.24 -15.45 11.49
C SER A 193 12.51 -15.34 12.99
N GLN A 194 11.49 -14.94 13.77
CA GLN A 194 11.58 -14.59 15.19
C GLN A 194 12.71 -13.58 15.48
N VAL A 195 12.87 -12.57 14.61
CA VAL A 195 13.83 -11.47 14.82
C VAL A 195 13.10 -10.23 15.31
N THR A 196 13.68 -9.55 16.30
CA THR A 196 13.19 -8.23 16.74
C THR A 196 13.53 -7.16 15.69
N TYR A 197 12.50 -6.49 15.16
CA TYR A 197 12.70 -5.36 14.26
C TYR A 197 13.44 -4.22 14.96
N THR A 198 14.57 -3.80 14.40
CA THR A 198 15.36 -2.67 14.89
C THR A 198 15.79 -1.78 13.72
N PRO A 199 15.94 -0.45 13.90
CA PRO A 199 16.51 0.40 12.86
C PRO A 199 17.91 -0.08 12.49
N LYS A 200 18.23 -0.12 11.20
CA LYS A 200 19.57 -0.48 10.69
C LYS A 200 20.00 0.52 9.64
N GLN A 201 21.22 1.01 9.78
CA GLN A 201 21.79 1.97 8.85
C GLN A 201 22.59 1.25 7.77
N ILE A 202 22.47 1.73 6.54
CA ILE A 202 23.35 1.40 5.42
C ILE A 202 23.97 2.67 4.87
N LEU A 203 25.22 2.58 4.40
CA LEU A 203 25.87 3.65 3.66
C LEU A 203 25.46 3.54 2.19
N PHE A 204 24.68 4.48 1.68
CA PHE A 204 24.31 4.53 0.27
C PHE A 204 25.51 4.99 -0.57
N THR A 205 25.90 4.17 -1.55
CA THR A 205 27.06 4.42 -2.43
C THR A 205 26.66 4.74 -3.88
N GLY A 206 25.39 4.53 -4.25
CA GLY A 206 24.82 5.01 -5.50
C GLY A 206 23.64 4.19 -6.01
N LEU A 207 23.22 4.45 -7.24
CA LEU A 207 22.21 3.67 -7.96
C LEU A 207 22.73 3.18 -9.29
N LEU A 208 22.31 1.99 -9.70
CA LEU A 208 22.60 1.43 -11.01
C LEU A 208 21.28 1.18 -11.75
N ILE A 209 21.05 1.88 -12.86
CA ILE A 209 19.93 1.62 -13.76
C ILE A 209 20.44 0.72 -14.89
N THR A 210 19.81 -0.43 -15.11
CA THR A 210 20.21 -1.40 -16.14
C THR A 210 19.05 -1.67 -17.10
N TYR A 211 19.32 -1.69 -18.41
CA TYR A 211 18.31 -1.85 -19.48
C TYR A 211 18.98 -2.19 -20.82
N ASP A 212 18.24 -2.75 -21.78
CA ASP A 212 18.70 -2.94 -23.16
C ASP A 212 18.28 -1.74 -24.04
N LEU A 213 19.23 -1.10 -24.73
CA LEU A 213 18.96 0.01 -25.66
C LEU A 213 18.23 -0.44 -26.93
N ASN A 214 18.42 -1.68 -27.38
CA ASN A 214 17.76 -2.21 -28.57
C ASN A 214 16.25 -2.37 -28.36
N GLN A 215 15.81 -2.38 -27.09
CA GLN A 215 14.41 -2.46 -26.66
C GLN A 215 13.80 -1.05 -26.39
N MET A 216 14.49 0.05 -26.73
CA MET A 216 14.05 1.42 -26.43
C MET A 216 13.64 2.24 -27.67
N ASN A 217 12.37 2.65 -27.69
CA ASN A 217 11.80 3.53 -28.72
C ASN A 217 12.31 4.98 -28.70
N HIS A 218 13.05 5.38 -27.66
CA HIS A 218 13.55 6.75 -27.48
C HIS A 218 15.06 6.86 -27.78
N THR A 219 15.48 8.01 -28.30
CA THR A 219 16.86 8.29 -28.74
C THR A 219 17.73 8.95 -27.67
N SER A 220 17.11 9.66 -26.72
CA SER A 220 17.74 10.20 -25.51
C SER A 220 16.66 10.28 -24.43
N LEU A 221 17.00 9.89 -23.20
CA LEU A 221 16.14 9.97 -22.03
C LEU A 221 16.95 10.50 -20.85
N SER A 222 16.51 11.59 -20.21
CA SER A 222 17.20 12.10 -19.02
C SER A 222 16.43 11.81 -17.73
N TYR A 223 17.15 11.40 -16.69
CA TYR A 223 16.58 10.91 -15.43
C TYR A 223 16.94 11.82 -14.25
N THR A 224 16.06 11.91 -13.27
CA THR A 224 16.37 12.49 -11.96
C THR A 224 15.85 11.55 -10.88
N VAL A 225 16.72 11.14 -9.96
CA VAL A 225 16.36 10.27 -8.84
C VAL A 225 16.27 11.08 -7.54
N ARG A 226 15.35 10.70 -6.66
CA ARG A 226 15.25 11.20 -5.28
C ARG A 226 15.24 10.04 -4.30
N LEU A 227 15.98 10.18 -3.21
CA LEU A 227 15.78 9.36 -2.00
C LEU A 227 14.96 10.19 -1.03
N VAL A 228 13.88 9.61 -0.52
CA VAL A 228 12.89 10.27 0.32
C VAL A 228 12.68 9.42 1.57
N SER A 229 12.81 10.05 2.74
CA SER A 229 12.58 9.44 4.05
C SER A 229 11.08 9.24 4.34
N PRO A 230 10.70 8.47 5.38
CA PRO A 230 9.29 8.23 5.73
C PRO A 230 8.49 9.52 5.93
N ASP A 231 9.12 10.55 6.51
CA ASP A 231 8.55 11.87 6.78
C ASP A 231 8.59 12.83 5.56
N ARG A 232 8.73 12.29 4.35
CA ARG A 232 8.73 12.99 3.06
C ARG A 232 9.88 13.98 2.84
N ARG A 233 10.92 14.01 3.68
CA ARG A 233 12.12 14.82 3.42
C ARG A 233 12.95 14.21 2.30
N ILE A 234 13.40 15.03 1.36
CA ILE A 234 14.32 14.62 0.30
C ILE A 234 15.72 14.54 0.90
N GLN A 235 16.22 13.31 1.12
CA GLN A 235 17.57 13.06 1.62
C GLN A 235 18.62 13.17 0.51
N TYR A 236 18.23 12.88 -0.73
CA TYR A 236 19.10 12.97 -1.90
C TYR A 236 18.29 13.36 -3.14
N LYS A 237 18.92 14.12 -4.03
CA LYS A 237 18.45 14.36 -5.39
C LYS A 237 19.64 14.26 -6.33
N SER A 238 19.55 13.42 -7.36
CA SER A 238 20.59 13.34 -8.39
C SER A 238 20.63 14.60 -9.24
N PHE A 239 21.76 14.83 -9.91
CA PHE A 239 21.80 15.65 -11.12
C PHE A 239 20.95 15.00 -12.23
N GLU A 240 20.66 15.75 -13.28
CA GLU A 240 20.00 15.20 -14.46
C GLU A 240 20.96 14.26 -15.21
N VAL A 241 20.52 13.02 -15.43
CA VAL A 241 21.30 11.91 -15.97
C VAL A 241 20.83 11.60 -17.38
N SER A 242 21.55 12.07 -18.40
CA SER A 242 21.23 11.78 -19.81
C SER A 242 21.68 10.38 -20.20
N LEU A 243 20.74 9.57 -20.70
CA LEU A 243 20.98 8.31 -21.40
C LEU A 243 20.90 8.59 -22.90
N GLU A 244 22.02 8.92 -23.52
CA GLU A 244 22.13 9.10 -24.96
C GLU A 244 22.48 7.76 -25.63
N ARG A 245 22.05 7.57 -26.89
CA ARG A 245 22.47 6.41 -27.69
C ARG A 245 23.95 6.42 -28.06
N ASP A 246 24.62 7.57 -27.93
CA ASP A 246 26.04 7.69 -28.24
C ASP A 246 26.94 7.17 -27.12
N LEU A 247 27.91 6.36 -27.53
CA LEU A 247 28.78 5.55 -26.69
C LEU A 247 29.77 6.40 -25.87
N THR A 248 29.36 6.80 -24.66
CA THR A 248 30.31 6.98 -23.55
C THR A 248 29.86 6.23 -22.31
N ILE A 249 30.28 4.96 -22.22
CA ILE A 249 30.54 4.34 -20.92
C ILE A 249 31.46 5.30 -20.18
N ARG A 250 31.00 5.93 -19.09
CA ARG A 250 31.91 6.62 -18.18
C ARG A 250 32.91 5.58 -17.70
N ARG A 251 34.20 5.82 -17.98
CA ARG A 251 35.31 4.87 -17.76
C ARG A 251 35.57 4.52 -16.29
N ASP A 252 34.76 5.08 -15.40
CA ASP A 252 34.76 4.84 -13.96
C ASP A 252 34.01 3.55 -13.59
N LEU A 253 33.25 2.94 -14.51
CA LEU A 253 32.72 1.58 -14.34
C LEU A 253 33.79 0.54 -14.73
N PRO A 254 34.17 -0.38 -13.82
CA PRO A 254 35.27 -1.31 -14.06
C PRO A 254 34.96 -2.40 -15.10
N ALA A 255 36.02 -2.92 -15.72
CA ALA A 255 35.96 -3.78 -16.90
C ALA A 255 35.13 -5.06 -16.74
N ASP A 256 35.05 -5.67 -15.56
CA ASP A 256 34.21 -6.87 -15.34
C ASP A 256 32.69 -6.61 -15.52
N TYR A 257 32.27 -5.35 -15.62
CA TYR A 257 30.89 -4.99 -15.92
C TYR A 257 30.63 -4.71 -17.42
N SER A 258 31.67 -4.67 -18.26
CA SER A 258 31.57 -4.23 -19.67
C SER A 258 31.31 -5.34 -20.69
N VAL A 259 31.30 -6.62 -20.29
CA VAL A 259 31.09 -7.75 -21.21
C VAL A 259 29.89 -8.61 -20.78
N LEU A 260 28.70 -8.16 -21.18
CA LEU A 260 27.57 -9.02 -21.60
C LEU A 260 26.76 -8.22 -22.62
N GLU A 261 26.42 -8.86 -23.73
CA GLU A 261 25.95 -8.23 -24.96
C GLU A 261 24.68 -7.38 -24.77
N ALA A 262 24.54 -6.31 -25.56
CA ALA A 262 23.40 -5.35 -25.62
C ALA A 262 22.98 -4.61 -24.32
N THR A 263 23.43 -5.05 -23.14
CA THR A 263 22.86 -4.61 -21.86
C THR A 263 23.58 -3.38 -21.31
N HIS A 264 22.88 -2.24 -21.30
CA HIS A 264 23.41 -0.95 -20.87
C HIS A 264 23.21 -0.76 -19.35
N LYS A 265 24.24 -0.20 -18.71
CA LYS A 265 24.32 0.04 -17.27
C LYS A 265 24.69 1.50 -17.03
N HIS A 266 23.88 2.23 -16.26
CA HIS A 266 24.15 3.61 -15.89
C HIS A 266 24.27 3.76 -14.38
N PHE A 267 25.46 4.16 -13.91
CA PHE A 267 25.73 4.41 -12.50
C PHE A 267 25.49 5.89 -12.14
N ILE A 268 24.67 6.12 -11.12
CA ILE A 268 24.32 7.42 -10.57
C ILE A 268 24.98 7.54 -9.19
N PRO A 269 26.05 8.33 -9.04
CA PRO A 269 26.76 8.49 -7.77
C PRO A 269 25.97 9.36 -6.77
N PRO A 270 26.36 9.34 -5.47
CA PRO A 270 25.95 10.36 -4.51
C PRO A 270 26.30 11.78 -5.01
N SER A 271 25.56 12.78 -4.53
CA SER A 271 25.50 14.12 -5.15
C SER A 271 26.74 14.98 -4.90
N ASN A 272 27.55 14.58 -3.93
CA ASN A 272 28.92 15.04 -3.72
C ASN A 272 29.71 13.81 -3.23
N SER A 273 30.93 13.59 -3.75
CA SER A 273 31.86 12.54 -3.32
C SER A 273 32.22 12.60 -1.83
N GLU A 274 32.06 13.76 -1.20
CA GLU A 274 32.29 13.95 0.24
C GLU A 274 31.05 13.61 1.10
N CYS A 275 29.86 13.53 0.50
CA CYS A 275 28.62 13.36 1.24
C CYS A 275 28.26 11.88 1.41
N ARG A 276 28.50 11.35 2.62
CA ARG A 276 28.00 10.04 3.03
C ARG A 276 26.51 10.10 3.32
N ILE A 277 25.72 9.41 2.51
CA ILE A 277 24.26 9.33 2.69
C ILE A 277 23.96 8.07 3.50
N LEU A 278 23.49 8.23 4.73
CA LEU A 278 23.01 7.14 5.55
C LEU A 278 21.51 6.94 5.32
N LEU A 279 21.12 5.70 5.02
CA LEU A 279 19.72 5.31 4.89
C LEU A 279 19.32 4.40 6.05
N GLU A 280 18.11 4.59 6.56
CA GLU A 280 17.58 3.89 7.72
C GLU A 280 16.07 3.70 7.59
N GLU A 281 15.55 2.54 8.02
CA GLU A 281 14.13 2.16 7.98
C GLU A 281 13.54 2.21 6.55
N ASP A 282 12.34 2.76 6.40
CA ASP A 282 11.55 2.74 5.16
C ASP A 282 12.02 3.84 4.19
N VAL A 283 12.65 3.44 3.08
CA VAL A 283 13.22 4.35 2.09
C VAL A 283 12.39 4.31 0.81
N LEU A 284 11.97 5.49 0.33
CA LEU A 284 11.37 5.67 -0.98
C LEU A 284 12.42 6.14 -1.99
N ILE A 285 12.52 5.43 -3.12
CA ILE A 285 13.23 5.90 -4.30
C ILE A 285 12.22 6.35 -5.35
N GLU A 286 12.28 7.62 -5.77
CA GLU A 286 11.49 8.15 -6.88
C GLU A 286 12.36 8.41 -8.11
N ILE A 287 11.91 7.97 -9.28
CA ILE A 287 12.62 8.19 -10.54
C ILE A 287 11.72 9.02 -11.47
N TYR A 288 12.24 10.16 -11.87
CA TYR A 288 11.62 11.07 -12.83
C TYR A 288 12.32 10.95 -14.18
N LEU A 289 11.54 11.06 -15.25
CA LEU A 289 11.99 11.04 -16.63
C LEU A 289 11.66 12.38 -17.31
N THR A 290 12.66 12.96 -17.95
CA THR A 290 12.56 14.11 -18.85
C THR A 290 12.73 13.60 -20.28
N LYS A 291 11.67 13.73 -21.09
CA LYS A 291 11.62 13.19 -22.47
C LYS A 291 12.25 14.12 -23.53
N THR A 292 12.46 15.39 -23.20
CA THR A 292 13.02 16.40 -24.11
C THR A 292 13.85 17.41 -23.30
N ARG A 293 14.89 18.00 -23.90
CA ARG A 293 15.83 18.95 -23.25
C ARG A 293 15.18 20.23 -22.65
N ARG A 294 13.89 20.48 -22.91
CA ARG A 294 13.08 21.58 -22.33
C ARG A 294 11.80 21.09 -21.65
N GLY A 295 11.62 19.78 -21.52
CA GLY A 295 10.47 19.18 -20.88
C GLY A 295 10.53 19.32 -19.35
N LYS A 296 9.36 19.24 -18.70
CA LYS A 296 9.32 19.08 -17.24
C LYS A 296 9.58 17.60 -16.90
N PRO A 297 10.35 17.29 -15.84
CA PRO A 297 10.50 15.92 -15.37
C PRO A 297 9.16 15.34 -14.92
N GLU A 298 8.74 14.23 -15.52
CA GLU A 298 7.53 13.48 -15.16
C GLU A 298 7.92 12.29 -14.29
N LYS A 299 7.12 11.94 -13.27
CA LYS A 299 7.41 10.76 -12.43
C LYS A 299 7.24 9.49 -13.28
N LEU A 300 8.34 8.81 -13.58
CA LEU A 300 8.33 7.54 -14.32
C LEU A 300 7.88 6.41 -13.41
N CYS A 301 8.54 6.29 -12.25
CA CYS A 301 8.35 5.17 -11.35
C CYS A 301 8.87 5.46 -9.94
N HIS A 302 8.61 4.53 -9.02
CA HIS A 302 9.17 4.56 -7.68
C HIS A 302 9.15 3.16 -7.06
N PHE A 303 9.83 2.99 -5.93
CA PHE A 303 9.66 1.82 -5.08
C PHE A 303 10.07 2.15 -3.64
N TRP A 304 9.48 1.43 -2.69
CA TRP A 304 9.86 1.45 -1.29
C TRP A 304 10.65 0.20 -0.92
N PHE A 305 11.64 0.33 -0.05
CA PHE A 305 12.30 -0.81 0.60
C PHE A 305 12.56 -0.47 2.06
N ASN A 306 12.97 -1.44 2.87
CA ASN A 306 13.33 -1.20 4.26
C ASN A 306 14.73 -1.75 4.55
N THR A 307 15.61 -0.91 5.10
CA THR A 307 17.03 -1.22 5.28
C THR A 307 17.29 -2.40 6.22
N PHE A 308 16.40 -2.65 7.19
CA PHE A 308 16.53 -3.78 8.14
C PHE A 308 16.66 -5.13 7.41
N PHE A 309 15.84 -5.34 6.38
CA PHE A 309 15.80 -6.58 5.60
C PHE A 309 17.04 -6.78 4.73
N LEU A 310 17.78 -5.71 4.45
CA LEU A 310 19.06 -5.78 3.73
C LEU A 310 20.23 -6.12 4.66
N VAL A 311 20.14 -5.76 5.95
CA VAL A 311 21.22 -5.88 6.93
C VAL A 311 21.12 -7.16 7.77
N ASP A 312 19.93 -7.49 8.26
CA ASP A 312 19.72 -8.63 9.15
C ASP A 312 20.15 -9.95 8.52
N SER A 313 20.91 -10.76 9.27
CA SER A 313 21.55 -11.96 8.73
C SER A 313 20.58 -13.10 8.44
N LYS A 314 19.42 -13.17 9.13
CA LYS A 314 18.39 -14.18 8.86
C LYS A 314 17.45 -13.76 7.72
N LEU A 315 17.19 -12.47 7.58
CA LEU A 315 16.23 -11.96 6.58
C LEU A 315 16.87 -11.68 5.22
N ARG A 316 18.13 -11.26 5.17
CA ARG A 316 18.81 -10.96 3.89
C ARG A 316 19.03 -12.19 3.01
N THR A 317 19.12 -13.39 3.60
CA THR A 317 19.22 -14.66 2.85
C THR A 317 17.98 -14.89 1.97
N ILE A 318 16.81 -14.49 2.47
CA ILE A 318 15.54 -14.54 1.74
C ILE A 318 15.59 -13.65 0.49
N LEU A 319 16.38 -12.58 0.49
CA LEU A 319 16.58 -11.70 -0.66
C LEU A 319 17.63 -12.22 -1.66
N SER A 320 18.54 -13.09 -1.22
CA SER A 320 19.56 -13.71 -2.07
C SER A 320 19.09 -15.02 -2.72
N ASP A 321 18.28 -15.81 -2.02
CA ASP A 321 17.75 -17.11 -2.47
C ASP A 321 16.56 -17.00 -3.46
N ASN A 322 16.02 -15.79 -3.64
CA ASN A 322 14.73 -15.57 -4.30
C ASN A 322 14.79 -15.48 -5.84
N SER A 323 15.96 -15.60 -6.47
CA SER A 323 16.10 -15.39 -7.93
C SER A 323 15.23 -16.35 -8.76
N ASP A 324 15.05 -17.59 -8.30
CA ASP A 324 14.42 -18.66 -9.08
C ASP A 324 13.29 -19.40 -8.34
N LYS A 325 13.16 -19.21 -7.01
CA LYS A 325 12.26 -20.03 -6.17
C LYS A 325 10.82 -19.50 -6.04
N GLN A 326 10.58 -18.19 -6.20
CA GLN A 326 9.24 -17.57 -6.05
C GLN A 326 9.02 -16.41 -7.05
N PRO A 327 8.61 -16.69 -8.31
CA PRO A 327 8.47 -15.65 -9.34
C PRO A 327 7.41 -14.56 -9.02
N GLU A 328 6.45 -14.85 -8.15
CA GLU A 328 5.42 -13.91 -7.67
C GLU A 328 5.87 -12.97 -6.54
N SER A 329 7.05 -13.20 -5.94
CA SER A 329 7.60 -12.34 -4.89
C SER A 329 7.96 -10.95 -5.39
N ASN A 330 7.77 -9.92 -4.58
CA ASN A 330 8.18 -8.54 -4.88
C ASN A 330 9.34 -8.06 -3.99
N LEU A 331 10.02 -8.97 -3.28
CA LEU A 331 11.07 -8.68 -2.31
C LEU A 331 12.36 -8.03 -2.88
N GLY A 332 12.57 -8.09 -4.20
CA GLY A 332 13.83 -7.68 -4.81
C GLY A 332 14.96 -8.71 -4.61
N ILE A 333 16.11 -8.48 -5.25
CA ILE A 333 17.22 -9.44 -5.30
C ILE A 333 18.47 -8.80 -4.68
N LEU A 334 18.99 -9.38 -3.60
CA LEU A 334 20.21 -8.92 -2.94
C LEU A 334 21.41 -9.77 -3.37
N LYS A 335 22.44 -9.12 -3.92
CA LYS A 335 23.74 -9.72 -4.25
C LYS A 335 24.87 -8.93 -3.61
N SER A 336 25.92 -9.60 -3.15
CA SER A 336 27.22 -8.98 -2.88
C SER A 336 28.06 -9.03 -4.15
N CYS A 337 28.78 -7.95 -4.47
CA CYS A 337 29.68 -7.89 -5.61
C CYS A 337 30.97 -7.13 -5.28
N LEU A 338 32.06 -7.53 -5.90
CA LEU A 338 33.29 -6.74 -5.94
C LEU A 338 33.17 -5.80 -7.15
N ILE A 339 33.22 -4.50 -6.93
CA ILE A 339 33.37 -3.51 -7.99
C ILE A 339 34.85 -3.11 -7.99
N PRO A 340 35.65 -3.50 -9.00
CA PRO A 340 37.06 -3.07 -9.07
C PRO A 340 37.20 -1.54 -8.95
N ASN A 341 38.23 -1.10 -8.24
CA ASN A 341 38.47 0.28 -7.77
C ASN A 341 37.52 0.82 -6.67
N TYR A 342 36.37 0.19 -6.41
CA TYR A 342 35.41 0.62 -5.36
C TYR A 342 35.28 -0.36 -4.19
N GLY A 343 35.75 -1.61 -4.34
CA GLY A 343 35.74 -2.63 -3.29
C GLY A 343 34.47 -3.48 -3.26
N HIS A 344 34.25 -4.16 -2.13
CA HIS A 344 33.06 -5.01 -1.93
C HIS A 344 31.86 -4.14 -1.55
N THR A 345 30.82 -4.16 -2.39
CA THR A 345 29.54 -3.47 -2.15
C THR A 345 28.38 -4.46 -2.22
N HIS A 346 27.23 -4.06 -1.70
CA HIS A 346 25.98 -4.79 -1.83
C HIS A 346 25.09 -4.13 -2.88
N LEU A 347 24.30 -4.95 -3.57
CA LEU A 347 23.46 -4.57 -4.69
C LEU A 347 22.05 -5.11 -4.45
N TYR A 348 21.13 -4.24 -4.03
CA TYR A 348 19.71 -4.59 -3.87
C TYR A 348 18.92 -4.16 -5.10
N THR A 349 18.49 -5.13 -5.89
CA THR A 349 17.97 -4.95 -7.26
C THR A 349 16.47 -5.13 -7.34
N MET A 350 15.80 -4.13 -7.92
CA MET A 350 14.39 -4.14 -8.28
C MET A 350 14.27 -4.30 -9.80
N ILE A 351 13.68 -5.41 -10.28
CA ILE A 351 13.37 -5.57 -11.71
C ILE A 351 12.02 -4.95 -12.05
N LYS A 352 11.73 -4.69 -13.33
CA LYS A 352 10.54 -3.96 -13.80
C LYS A 352 9.22 -4.36 -13.13
N LYS A 353 9.00 -5.66 -12.89
CA LYS A 353 7.77 -6.19 -12.28
C LYS A 353 7.58 -5.76 -10.81
N ASP A 354 8.67 -5.43 -10.12
CA ASP A 354 8.72 -5.11 -8.69
C ASP A 354 8.76 -3.59 -8.42
N ILE A 355 8.66 -2.77 -9.47
CA ILE A 355 8.72 -1.31 -9.41
C ILE A 355 7.30 -0.71 -9.57
N ASP A 356 6.95 0.25 -8.71
CA ASP A 356 5.67 0.94 -8.76
C ASP A 356 5.58 1.89 -9.96
N GLY A 357 4.46 1.83 -10.68
CA GLY A 357 4.33 2.41 -12.03
C GLY A 357 4.67 1.38 -13.11
N LEU A 358 5.92 0.94 -13.19
CA LEU A 358 6.40 0.08 -14.29
C LEU A 358 5.80 -1.34 -14.30
N HIS A 359 5.37 -1.89 -13.15
CA HIS A 359 4.68 -3.17 -13.11
C HIS A 359 3.39 -3.21 -13.96
N LYS A 360 2.78 -2.05 -14.25
CA LYS A 360 1.60 -1.89 -15.12
C LYS A 360 1.96 -1.77 -16.60
N ASP A 361 3.20 -1.42 -16.95
CA ASP A 361 3.65 -1.23 -18.32
C ASP A 361 3.94 -2.57 -19.02
N LYS A 362 2.87 -3.36 -19.24
CA LYS A 362 2.92 -4.67 -19.92
C LYS A 362 3.21 -4.59 -21.41
N LEU A 363 3.03 -3.41 -22.01
CA LEU A 363 3.31 -3.15 -23.43
C LEU A 363 4.69 -2.49 -23.64
N HIS A 364 5.50 -2.37 -22.57
CA HIS A 364 6.87 -1.86 -22.62
C HIS A 364 7.01 -0.47 -23.27
N ARG A 365 6.01 0.38 -23.09
CA ARG A 365 5.95 1.74 -23.65
C ARG A 365 6.76 2.75 -22.86
N LEU A 366 7.01 2.50 -21.57
CA LEU A 366 7.74 3.41 -20.67
C LEU A 366 9.15 2.90 -20.34
N ALA A 367 9.34 1.59 -20.27
CA ALA A 367 10.63 0.97 -20.02
C ALA A 367 10.72 -0.43 -20.68
N PRO A 368 11.90 -0.86 -21.16
CA PRO A 368 12.07 -2.18 -21.75
C PRO A 368 11.88 -3.31 -20.72
N PRO A 369 11.56 -4.56 -21.12
CA PRO A 369 11.45 -5.72 -20.23
C PRO A 369 12.65 -5.89 -19.29
N SER A 370 13.85 -5.63 -19.81
CA SER A 370 15.15 -5.69 -19.11
C SER A 370 15.38 -4.60 -18.05
N PHE A 371 14.49 -3.62 -17.93
CA PHE A 371 14.67 -2.49 -17.01
C PHE A 371 14.74 -2.94 -15.55
N SER A 372 15.80 -2.53 -14.86
CA SER A 372 15.99 -2.75 -13.42
C SER A 372 16.74 -1.57 -12.78
N VAL A 373 16.54 -1.42 -11.48
CA VAL A 373 17.19 -0.40 -10.65
C VAL A 373 17.79 -1.09 -9.44
N SER A 374 19.07 -0.89 -9.21
CA SER A 374 19.77 -1.45 -8.05
C SER A 374 20.27 -0.35 -7.13
N VAL A 375 20.00 -0.49 -5.84
CA VAL A 375 20.59 0.31 -4.76
C VAL A 375 21.95 -0.27 -4.42
N LEU A 376 23.01 0.53 -4.54
CA LEU A 376 24.35 0.19 -4.09
C LEU A 376 24.55 0.73 -2.68
N PHE A 377 25.05 -0.14 -1.79
CA PHE A 377 25.28 0.23 -0.40
C PHE A 377 26.34 -0.64 0.28
N ASP A 378 26.93 -0.09 1.34
CA ASP A 378 27.82 -0.79 2.25
C ASP A 378 27.21 -0.90 3.65
N TYR A 379 27.60 -1.95 4.38
CA TYR A 379 27.30 -2.05 5.81
C TYR A 379 28.24 -1.12 6.60
N LEU A 380 27.71 -0.50 7.67
CA LEU A 380 28.55 0.25 8.58
C LEU A 380 29.48 -0.69 9.39
N PRO A 381 30.74 -0.28 9.67
CA PRO A 381 31.64 -1.05 10.50
C PRO A 381 31.07 -1.28 11.91
N SER A 382 31.15 -2.50 12.42
CA SER A 382 30.62 -2.91 13.73
C SER A 382 31.19 -2.15 14.94
N SER A 383 32.26 -1.38 14.75
CA SER A 383 32.98 -0.61 15.77
C SER A 383 32.79 0.91 15.69
N SER A 384 32.07 1.42 14.68
CA SER A 384 31.98 2.88 14.47
C SER A 384 30.79 3.50 15.19
N SER A 385 31.02 3.95 16.42
CA SER A 385 30.21 4.99 17.07
C SER A 385 30.41 6.33 16.34
N PHE A 386 29.81 6.48 15.17
CA PHE A 386 29.74 7.77 14.49
C PHE A 386 28.89 8.71 15.35
N SER A 387 29.54 9.67 15.99
CA SER A 387 28.86 10.80 16.62
C SER A 387 28.05 11.52 15.54
N SER A 388 26.73 11.54 15.66
CA SER A 388 25.91 12.39 14.81
C SER A 388 26.29 13.84 15.07
N SER A 389 26.91 14.49 14.09
CA SER A 389 26.96 15.95 14.02
C SER A 389 25.56 16.44 13.66
N THR A 390 24.65 16.31 14.60
CA THR A 390 23.24 16.69 14.47
C THR A 390 23.17 18.20 14.32
N VAL A 391 22.83 18.68 13.13
CA VAL A 391 22.27 20.04 13.02
C VAL A 391 20.95 20.00 13.80
N GLN A 392 20.92 20.66 14.95
CA GLN A 392 19.75 20.72 15.82
C GLN A 392 18.56 21.30 15.01
N PRO A 393 17.38 20.63 15.01
CA PRO A 393 16.21 21.19 14.36
C PRO A 393 15.72 22.43 15.12
N ASP A 394 15.26 23.43 14.38
CA ASP A 394 14.70 24.68 14.92
C ASP A 394 13.51 24.38 15.86
N PRO A 395 13.54 24.85 17.13
CA PRO A 395 12.49 24.56 18.11
C PRO A 395 11.14 25.26 17.85
N SER A 396 11.00 26.06 16.78
CA SER A 396 9.75 26.74 16.43
C SER A 396 8.72 25.89 15.66
N CYS A 397 9.01 24.61 15.38
CA CYS A 397 8.12 23.73 14.61
C CYS A 397 7.18 22.91 15.52
N PRO A 398 5.84 23.06 15.44
CA PRO A 398 4.90 22.37 16.33
C PRO A 398 4.86 20.85 16.08
N LEU A 399 4.85 20.10 17.20
CA LEU A 399 5.03 18.66 17.26
C LEU A 399 3.89 17.85 16.62
N SER A 400 4.26 16.80 15.91
CA SER A 400 3.40 15.65 15.62
C SER A 400 3.39 14.70 16.83
N GLU A 401 2.44 14.91 17.74
CA GLU A 401 1.94 13.89 18.67
C GLU A 401 0.82 13.08 17.96
N LYS A 402 0.62 11.77 18.13
CA LYS A 402 1.29 10.71 18.91
C LYS A 402 1.09 9.40 18.12
N LEU A 403 2.14 8.61 17.89
CA LEU A 403 1.98 7.15 17.80
C LEU A 403 2.09 6.60 19.24
N PRO A 404 1.25 5.65 19.66
CA PRO A 404 1.39 5.04 20.98
C PRO A 404 2.77 4.39 21.12
N HIS A 405 3.32 4.38 22.34
CA HIS A 405 4.68 3.91 22.61
C HIS A 405 4.77 2.40 22.33
N VAL A 406 5.31 2.02 21.17
CA VAL A 406 5.43 0.61 20.74
C VAL A 406 6.59 -0.05 21.46
N ASP A 407 6.33 -1.07 22.28
CA ASP A 407 7.39 -1.98 22.73
C ASP A 407 7.74 -2.95 21.59
N LEU A 408 8.89 -2.72 20.96
CA LEU A 408 9.40 -3.52 19.86
C LEU A 408 9.88 -4.92 20.30
N LYS A 409 10.01 -5.20 21.60
CA LYS A 409 10.58 -6.47 22.11
C LYS A 409 9.58 -7.64 22.12
N LEU A 410 8.28 -7.39 21.95
CA LEU A 410 7.22 -8.39 22.12
C LEU A 410 6.85 -9.14 20.83
N ILE A 411 7.84 -9.80 20.20
CA ILE A 411 7.60 -10.80 19.13
C ILE A 411 7.68 -12.26 19.67
N GLU A 412 8.25 -12.47 20.86
CA GLU A 412 8.55 -13.83 21.38
C GLU A 412 7.38 -14.57 22.08
N SER A 413 6.21 -13.95 22.33
CA SER A 413 5.24 -14.47 23.30
C SER A 413 3.89 -15.01 22.78
N ASN A 414 3.62 -15.04 21.47
CA ASN A 414 2.30 -15.45 20.93
C ASN A 414 2.19 -16.95 20.57
N SER A 415 3.15 -17.79 20.94
CA SER A 415 3.17 -19.22 20.61
C SER A 415 2.27 -20.12 21.49
N ASN A 416 1.66 -19.59 22.57
CA ASN A 416 0.89 -20.37 23.55
C ASN A 416 -0.59 -19.95 23.68
N SER A 417 -1.34 -19.92 22.58
CA SER A 417 -2.81 -19.92 22.63
C SER A 417 -3.41 -21.09 21.84
N SER A 418 -3.25 -22.29 22.39
CA SER A 418 -3.92 -23.51 21.90
C SER A 418 -5.42 -23.48 22.23
N LEU A 419 -6.21 -22.79 21.40
CA LEU A 419 -7.67 -22.95 21.40
C LEU A 419 -8.02 -24.29 20.74
N ILE A 420 -8.21 -25.31 21.57
CA ILE A 420 -8.72 -26.62 21.14
C ILE A 420 -10.19 -26.44 20.73
N ILE A 421 -10.44 -26.41 19.41
CA ILE A 421 -11.78 -26.52 18.85
C ILE A 421 -12.08 -28.03 18.70
N GLY A 422 -12.71 -28.61 19.71
CA GLY A 422 -13.29 -29.95 19.59
C GLY A 422 -14.55 -29.92 18.71
N PRO A 423 -14.84 -30.99 17.95
CA PRO A 423 -16.12 -31.10 17.25
C PRO A 423 -17.25 -31.33 18.27
N SER A 424 -18.44 -30.83 17.97
CA SER A 424 -19.65 -31.22 18.71
C SER A 424 -20.78 -31.45 17.73
N ASP A 425 -21.20 -32.71 17.67
CA ASP A 425 -22.33 -33.16 16.89
C ASP A 425 -23.66 -32.86 17.58
N LYS A 426 -24.72 -33.03 16.79
CA LYS A 426 -26.13 -32.67 17.01
C LYS A 426 -26.79 -33.30 18.27
N LEU A 427 -27.93 -32.68 18.66
CA LEU A 427 -29.29 -33.22 18.96
C LEU A 427 -29.92 -32.51 20.20
N ILE A 428 -31.07 -31.82 20.06
CA ILE A 428 -32.45 -32.21 20.51
C ILE A 428 -32.61 -32.19 22.06
N ASP A 429 -33.62 -31.59 22.71
CA ASP A 429 -34.88 -30.90 22.32
C ASP A 429 -35.33 -29.84 23.37
N GLN A 430 -36.50 -29.21 23.15
CA GLN A 430 -37.53 -28.68 24.10
C GLN A 430 -37.16 -28.47 25.60
N ASP A 431 -37.55 -27.37 26.27
CA ASP A 431 -38.96 -26.94 26.41
C ASP A 431 -39.18 -25.48 26.93
N GLU A 432 -40.45 -25.11 27.12
CA GLU A 432 -40.98 -23.76 27.40
C GLU A 432 -40.60 -23.09 28.75
N LEU A 433 -40.56 -21.73 28.76
CA LEU A 433 -41.48 -20.88 29.57
C LEU A 433 -41.19 -19.36 29.45
N LYS A 434 -42.25 -18.59 29.22
CA LYS A 434 -42.38 -17.12 29.31
C LYS A 434 -43.69 -16.82 30.06
N PRO A 435 -43.98 -15.56 30.46
CA PRO A 435 -43.11 -14.51 31.00
C PRO A 435 -43.67 -14.03 32.36
N ASN A 436 -43.18 -12.90 32.92
CA ASN A 436 -44.04 -12.11 33.79
C ASN A 436 -43.77 -10.60 33.72
N ASN A 437 -44.85 -9.81 33.87
CA ASN A 437 -44.90 -8.35 33.70
C ASN A 437 -44.86 -7.61 35.05
N SER A 438 -44.48 -6.32 35.03
CA SER A 438 -45.31 -5.15 35.47
C SER A 438 -44.42 -3.88 35.57
N MET A 439 -44.83 -2.74 34.97
CA MET A 439 -45.43 -1.51 35.60
C MET A 439 -44.51 -0.77 36.61
N ASN A 440 -44.50 0.55 36.88
CA ASN A 440 -45.14 1.80 36.38
C ASN A 440 -44.41 3.02 37.06
N GLU A 441 -44.49 4.32 36.72
CA GLU A 441 -45.01 5.09 35.56
C GLU A 441 -44.39 6.54 35.53
N LYS A 442 -44.88 7.41 34.61
CA LYS A 442 -45.05 8.90 34.59
C LYS A 442 -44.41 9.77 35.73
N ILE A 443 -44.01 11.04 35.52
CA ILE A 443 -44.92 12.23 35.42
C ILE A 443 -44.20 13.56 34.97
N THR A 444 -44.84 14.30 34.03
CA THR A 444 -44.83 15.76 33.65
C THR A 444 -43.54 16.63 33.47
N LYS A 445 -43.37 17.33 32.32
CA LYS A 445 -43.78 18.74 31.90
C LYS A 445 -43.08 19.89 32.69
N MET A 446 -42.52 20.95 32.08
CA MET A 446 -43.18 22.00 31.26
C MET A 446 -42.18 22.93 30.49
N ASN A 447 -42.69 23.56 29.39
CA ASN A 447 -42.53 24.96 28.88
C ASN A 447 -41.20 25.76 29.10
N GLY A 448 -40.72 26.62 28.19
CA GLY A 448 -41.18 27.03 26.85
C GLY A 448 -40.81 28.51 26.49
N SER A 449 -40.52 28.79 25.21
CA SER A 449 -40.67 30.07 24.44
C SER A 449 -39.57 30.18 23.35
N ARG A 450 -39.81 30.36 22.05
CA ARG A 450 -40.51 31.42 21.25
C ARG A 450 -39.83 32.80 21.21
N ARG A 451 -39.12 33.09 20.09
CA ARG A 451 -39.24 34.26 19.16
C ARG A 451 -38.09 34.18 18.11
N THR A 452 -38.31 34.12 16.78
CA THR A 452 -38.59 35.20 15.78
C THR A 452 -37.52 36.30 15.75
N GLU A 453 -37.00 36.84 14.64
CA GLU A 453 -37.21 36.65 13.18
C GLU A 453 -36.17 37.50 12.37
N ARG A 454 -36.18 37.43 11.02
CA ARG A 454 -35.48 38.28 10.01
C ARG A 454 -33.97 38.00 9.80
N SER A 455 -33.39 37.80 8.60
CA SER A 455 -33.54 38.44 7.25
C SER A 455 -33.02 39.89 7.22
N ALA A 456 -32.25 40.40 6.23
CA ALA A 456 -31.52 39.83 5.07
C ALA A 456 -30.30 40.77 4.79
N SER A 457 -29.54 40.84 3.67
CA SER A 457 -29.53 40.18 2.34
C SER A 457 -28.18 40.45 1.63
N THR A 458 -27.76 39.56 0.72
CA THR A 458 -26.86 39.80 -0.45
C THR A 458 -25.62 40.70 -0.34
N ASN A 459 -24.46 40.15 -0.72
CA ASN A 459 -23.69 40.79 -1.79
C ASN A 459 -22.98 39.77 -2.70
N ARG A 460 -23.13 39.92 -4.02
CA ARG A 460 -22.47 39.08 -5.03
C ARG A 460 -21.11 39.69 -5.36
N ARG A 461 -20.04 38.89 -5.40
CA ARG A 461 -18.94 39.11 -6.35
C ARG A 461 -18.33 37.78 -6.80
N SER A 462 -18.44 37.55 -8.09
CA SER A 462 -17.89 36.43 -8.84
C SER A 462 -16.36 36.48 -8.88
N PHE A 463 -15.70 35.34 -8.69
CA PHE A 463 -14.36 35.09 -9.22
C PHE A 463 -14.30 33.73 -9.92
N ALA A 464 -13.49 33.66 -10.98
CA ALA A 464 -13.61 32.66 -12.03
C ALA A 464 -12.94 31.32 -11.71
N LEU A 465 -13.39 30.30 -12.42
CA LEU A 465 -12.87 28.93 -12.40
C LEU A 465 -11.39 28.87 -12.83
N TYR A 466 -10.54 28.26 -12.00
CA TYR A 466 -9.29 27.63 -12.44
C TYR A 466 -9.22 26.20 -11.90
N SER A 467 -9.92 25.30 -12.59
CA SER A 467 -9.80 23.86 -12.38
C SER A 467 -8.54 23.35 -13.07
N ASN A 468 -7.42 23.29 -12.36
CA ASN A 468 -6.24 22.56 -12.83
C ASN A 468 -6.54 21.05 -12.76
N GLY A 469 -6.62 20.41 -13.93
CA GLY A 469 -6.94 18.99 -14.05
C GLY A 469 -5.86 18.10 -13.47
N MET A 470 -6.21 17.33 -12.45
CA MET A 470 -5.46 16.16 -12.02
C MET A 470 -6.10 14.95 -12.71
N SER A 471 -5.45 14.41 -13.73
CA SER A 471 -6.02 13.38 -14.59
C SER A 471 -6.21 12.05 -13.85
N ASP A 472 -7.43 11.51 -13.93
CA ASP A 472 -7.76 10.19 -13.38
C ASP A 472 -6.94 9.08 -14.05
N TRP A 473 -6.10 8.39 -13.28
CA TRP A 473 -5.34 7.22 -13.71
C TRP A 473 -6.16 5.92 -13.71
N ASP A 474 -7.43 6.01 -14.10
CA ASP A 474 -8.36 4.88 -14.23
C ASP A 474 -8.48 4.48 -15.71
N SER A 475 -7.36 4.05 -16.30
CA SER A 475 -7.30 3.57 -17.69
C SER A 475 -8.12 2.28 -17.86
N THR A 476 -9.03 2.31 -18.83
CA THR A 476 -9.96 1.24 -19.19
C THR A 476 -9.26 -0.03 -19.71
N ASP A 477 -9.51 -1.17 -19.06
CA ASP A 477 -9.34 -2.49 -19.69
C ASP A 477 -10.40 -2.62 -20.81
N SER A 478 -9.98 -2.53 -22.08
CA SER A 478 -10.78 -2.90 -23.24
C SER A 478 -10.00 -3.87 -24.11
N GLU A 479 -10.15 -5.16 -23.84
CA GLU A 479 -9.65 -6.24 -24.69
C GLU A 479 -10.62 -6.39 -25.88
N SER A 480 -10.15 -6.05 -27.09
CA SER A 480 -10.78 -6.47 -28.34
C SER A 480 -10.24 -7.84 -28.72
N GLY A 481 -11.09 -8.86 -28.76
CA GLY A 481 -10.74 -10.19 -29.25
C GLY A 481 -10.39 -10.18 -30.76
N PRO A 482 -9.77 -11.25 -31.27
CA PRO A 482 -9.41 -11.35 -32.68
C PRO A 482 -10.66 -11.47 -33.57
N ASN A 483 -10.61 -10.85 -34.76
CA ASN A 483 -11.65 -11.03 -35.78
C ASN A 483 -11.62 -12.47 -36.30
N GLU A 484 -12.77 -13.15 -36.25
CA GLU A 484 -12.99 -14.33 -37.07
C GLU A 484 -13.14 -13.91 -38.54
N SER A 485 -12.34 -14.52 -39.41
CA SER A 485 -12.44 -14.36 -40.86
C SER A 485 -13.61 -15.17 -41.40
N ASN A 486 -14.66 -14.50 -41.87
CA ASN A 486 -15.76 -15.15 -42.58
C ASN A 486 -15.41 -15.22 -44.08
N PRO A 487 -15.36 -16.42 -44.71
CA PRO A 487 -15.08 -16.54 -46.13
C PRO A 487 -16.34 -16.31 -46.96
N ASN A 488 -16.25 -15.47 -47.98
CA ASN A 488 -16.91 -15.56 -49.29
C ASN A 488 -16.60 -14.29 -50.11
N ASP A 489 -16.64 -14.47 -51.43
CA ASP A 489 -16.58 -13.46 -52.51
C ASP A 489 -15.21 -13.28 -53.19
N GLU A 490 -14.83 -14.31 -53.97
CA GLU A 490 -14.24 -14.06 -55.30
C GLU A 490 -15.32 -13.46 -56.23
N PRO A 491 -14.96 -12.58 -57.18
CA PRO A 491 -14.56 -13.11 -58.50
C PRO A 491 -13.35 -12.40 -59.14
N ASP A 492 -12.36 -13.21 -59.47
CA ASP A 492 -11.96 -13.58 -60.84
C ASP A 492 -11.52 -12.51 -61.89
N VAL A 493 -10.37 -12.81 -62.52
CA VAL A 493 -9.81 -12.37 -63.82
C VAL A 493 -9.62 -10.87 -64.13
N SER A 494 -8.38 -10.39 -64.06
CA SER A 494 -7.45 -10.35 -65.23
C SER A 494 -6.01 -10.01 -64.86
#